data_AF-A0A2V9MPS0-F1
#
_entry.id   AF-A0A2V9MPS0-F1
#
_cell.length_a   1.000
_cell.length_b   1.000
_cell.length_c   1.000
_cell.angle_alpha   90.00
_cell.angle_beta   90.00
_cell.angle_gamma   90.00
#
_symmetry.space_group_name_H-M   'P 1'
#
loop_
_entity.id
_entity.type
_entity.pdbx_description
1 polymer ?
#
loop_
_entity_poly.entity_id
_entity_poly.type
_entity_poly.pdbx_seq_one_letter_code
_entity_poly.pdbx_strand_id
1 'polypeptide(L)'
;MQSEIKIGQRFKFNILSENSSQERQAVVTRVLSNEEEGLGPEVGFYLAYWVEAYELLETEAPVTLVFERGTDFNVYLDGRPVSITLLK
;
A
#
# COMPACT_ATOMS: atom_id res chain seq x y z
N MET A 1 7.93 -10.35 14.01
CA MET A 1 8.24 -8.92 13.82
C MET A 1 7.57 -8.49 12.53
N GLN A 2 6.54 -7.65 12.60
CA GLN A 2 5.97 -7.04 11.39
C GLN A 2 6.99 -5.99 10.91
N SER A 3 7.40 -6.07 9.65
CA SER A 3 8.27 -5.05 9.06
C SER A 3 7.47 -3.76 8.94
N GLU A 4 7.84 -2.75 9.72
CA GLU A 4 7.27 -1.41 9.61
C GLU A 4 7.66 -0.82 8.25
N ILE A 5 6.67 -0.50 7.42
CA ILE A 5 6.88 0.24 6.18
C ILE A 5 7.30 1.67 6.54
N LYS A 6 8.31 2.19 5.84
CA LYS A 6 8.87 3.53 6.10
C LYS A 6 8.77 4.40 4.85
N ILE A 7 8.67 5.71 5.04
CA ILE A 7 8.81 6.68 3.95
C ILE A 7 10.16 6.48 3.25
N GLY A 8 10.14 6.49 1.91
CA GLY A 8 11.29 6.18 1.06
C GLY A 8 11.50 4.68 0.81
N GLN A 9 10.75 3.79 1.46
CA GLN A 9 10.83 2.36 1.22
C GLN A 9 10.33 2.03 -0.18
N ARG A 10 11.17 1.37 -0.99
CA ARG A 10 10.77 0.83 -2.29
C ARG A 10 10.18 -0.56 -2.12
N PHE A 11 9.18 -0.87 -2.93
CA PHE A 11 8.58 -2.19 -2.98
C PHE A 11 8.08 -2.51 -4.38
N LYS A 12 7.89 -3.79 -4.63
CA LYS A 12 7.19 -4.29 -5.81
C LYS A 12 5.79 -4.75 -5.42
N PHE A 13 4.84 -4.61 -6.33
CA PHE A 13 3.49 -5.09 -6.11
C PHE A 13 2.85 -5.68 -7.37
N ASN A 14 1.87 -6.56 -7.18
CA ASN A 14 1.03 -7.14 -8.23
C ASN A 14 -0.42 -7.17 -7.77
N ILE A 15 -1.35 -6.85 -8.67
CA ILE A 15 -2.79 -6.95 -8.41
C ILE A 15 -3.21 -8.41 -8.64
N LEU A 16 -3.64 -9.11 -7.58
CA LEU A 16 -3.86 -10.56 -7.64
C LEU A 16 -5.04 -10.96 -8.53
N SER A 17 -5.99 -10.05 -8.76
CA SER A 17 -7.14 -10.27 -9.64
C SER A 17 -6.82 -10.13 -11.13
N GLU A 18 -5.65 -9.60 -11.50
CA GLU A 18 -5.26 -9.42 -12.90
C GLU A 18 -4.32 -10.57 -13.33
N ASN A 19 -4.82 -11.47 -14.19
CA ASN A 19 -4.10 -12.67 -14.66
C ASN A 19 -2.78 -12.37 -15.39
N SER A 20 -2.61 -11.14 -15.87
CA SER A 20 -1.43 -10.64 -16.56
C SER A 20 -0.77 -9.49 -15.79
N SER A 21 -0.82 -9.54 -14.45
CA SER A 21 -0.20 -8.54 -13.60
C SER A 21 1.30 -8.45 -13.86
N GLN A 22 1.68 -7.41 -14.58
CA GLN A 22 3.05 -6.95 -14.65
C GLN A 22 3.47 -6.50 -13.25
N GLU A 23 4.62 -6.96 -12.79
CA GLU A 23 5.18 -6.54 -11.52
C GLU A 23 5.54 -5.06 -11.58
N ARG A 24 4.84 -4.26 -10.76
CA ARG A 24 4.98 -2.81 -10.68
C ARG A 24 5.85 -2.44 -9.48
N GLN A 25 6.50 -1.28 -9.53
CA GLN A 25 7.30 -0.78 -8.42
C GLN A 25 6.75 0.54 -7.91
N ALA A 26 6.81 0.74 -6.60
CA ALA A 26 6.44 2.00 -5.99
C ALA A 26 7.40 2.34 -4.84
N VAL A 27 7.42 3.62 -4.48
CA VAL A 27 8.14 4.15 -3.32
C VAL A 27 7.15 4.79 -2.37
N VAL A 28 7.26 4.46 -1.08
CA VAL A 28 6.39 5.01 -0.04
C VAL A 28 6.68 6.49 0.15
N THR A 29 5.65 7.32 0.05
CA THR A 29 5.73 8.76 0.26
C THR A 29 5.10 9.19 1.57
N ARG A 30 4.08 8.45 2.02
CA ARG A 30 3.43 8.68 3.30
C ARG A 30 2.90 7.40 3.90
N VAL A 31 2.87 7.37 5.22
CA VAL A 31 2.20 6.34 6.01
C VAL A 31 1.19 7.07 6.87
N LEU A 32 -0.05 6.58 6.87
CA LEU A 32 -1.12 7.08 7.71
C LEU A 32 -1.75 5.93 8.47
N SER A 33 -2.01 6.15 9.74
CA SER A 33 -2.80 5.27 10.58
C SER A 33 -4.17 5.87 10.86
N ASN A 34 -5.12 5.00 11.19
CA ASN A 34 -6.44 5.36 11.72
C ASN A 34 -6.44 6.45 12.80
N GLU A 35 -5.42 6.44 13.67
CA GLU A 35 -5.26 7.40 14.76
C GLU A 35 -4.97 8.81 14.23
N GLU A 36 -4.27 8.91 13.09
CA GLU A 36 -3.98 10.17 12.41
C GLU A 36 -5.15 10.68 11.57
N GLU A 37 -6.00 9.77 11.05
CA GLU A 37 -7.20 10.10 10.27
C GLU A 37 -8.40 10.51 11.14
N GLY A 38 -8.31 10.40 12.47
CA GLY A 38 -9.37 10.82 13.40
C GLY A 38 -10.66 10.01 13.29
N LEU A 39 -10.56 8.77 12.77
CA LEU A 39 -11.70 7.89 12.59
C LEU A 39 -12.19 7.36 13.95
N GLY A 40 -13.52 7.18 14.08
CA GLY A 40 -14.20 6.87 15.33
C GLY A 40 -13.75 5.54 15.99
N PRO A 41 -14.26 5.21 17.18
CA PRO A 41 -13.78 4.07 17.99
C PRO A 41 -13.92 2.70 17.30
N GLU A 42 -14.75 2.61 16.25
CA GLU A 42 -14.91 1.41 15.42
C GLU A 42 -13.70 1.14 14.50
N VAL A 43 -12.80 2.12 14.35
CA VAL A 43 -11.68 2.03 13.42
C VAL A 43 -10.64 0.97 13.79
N GLY A 44 -10.52 0.65 15.09
CA GLY A 44 -9.69 -0.44 15.58
C GLY A 44 -10.18 -1.83 15.14
N PHE A 45 -11.44 -1.95 14.73
CA PHE A 45 -12.02 -3.17 14.17
C PHE A 45 -11.81 -3.30 12.65
N TYR A 46 -11.25 -2.28 12.00
CA TYR A 46 -11.05 -2.23 10.55
C TYR A 46 -9.59 -2.00 10.09
N LEU A 47 -8.66 -1.64 11.00
CA LEU A 47 -7.22 -1.36 10.74
C LEU A 47 -6.99 -0.68 9.37
N ALA A 48 -6.86 0.64 9.30
CA ALA A 48 -6.56 1.34 8.05
C ALA A 48 -5.15 1.93 8.15
N TYR A 49 -4.17 1.06 7.95
CA TYR A 49 -2.82 1.51 7.65
C TYR A 49 -2.79 1.83 6.16
N TRP A 50 -2.81 3.12 5.84
CA TRP A 50 -2.75 3.62 4.48
C TRP A 50 -1.30 3.94 4.13
N VAL A 51 -0.87 3.45 2.97
CA VAL A 51 0.44 3.76 2.42
C VAL A 51 0.20 4.52 1.14
N GLU A 52 0.50 5.82 1.15
CA GLU A 52 0.63 6.58 -0.09
C GLU A 52 2.00 6.25 -0.69
N ALA A 53 2.00 5.93 -1.98
CA ALA A 53 3.21 5.61 -2.70
C ALA A 53 3.17 6.22 -4.10
N TYR A 54 4.35 6.59 -4.61
CA TYR A 54 4.50 6.94 -6.01
C TYR A 54 4.94 5.72 -6.79
N GLU A 55 4.19 5.42 -7.84
CA GLU A 55 4.59 4.43 -8.79
C GLU A 55 5.80 4.91 -9.59
N LEU A 56 6.78 4.02 -9.72
CA LEU A 56 7.97 4.24 -10.51
C LEU A 56 7.72 3.74 -11.93
N LEU A 57 7.14 4.59 -12.77
CA LEU A 57 7.02 4.37 -14.21
C LEU A 57 8.27 4.91 -14.91
N GLU A 58 8.82 4.15 -15.88
CA GLU A 58 10.07 4.53 -16.57
C GLU A 58 9.94 5.79 -17.44
N THR A 59 8.72 6.15 -17.87
CA THR A 59 8.50 7.17 -18.92
C THR A 59 7.36 8.15 -18.64
N GLU A 60 6.68 8.02 -17.51
CA GLU A 60 5.46 8.78 -17.22
C GLU A 60 5.56 9.54 -15.88
N ALA A 61 4.69 10.52 -15.69
CA ALA A 61 4.61 11.25 -14.43
C ALA A 61 4.29 10.28 -13.27
N PRO A 62 4.82 10.51 -12.06
CA PRO A 62 4.57 9.64 -10.92
C PRO A 62 3.08 9.56 -10.63
N VAL A 63 2.53 8.34 -10.69
CA VAL A 63 1.14 8.07 -10.30
C VAL A 63 1.09 7.85 -8.80
N THR A 64 0.19 8.57 -8.13
CA THR A 64 -0.05 8.36 -6.69
C THR A 64 -0.96 7.16 -6.51
N LEU A 65 -0.50 6.19 -5.72
CA LEU A 65 -1.21 4.99 -5.35
C LEU A 65 -1.44 5.00 -3.85
N VAL A 66 -2.62 4.54 -3.43
CA VAL A 66 -2.99 4.43 -2.02
C VAL A 66 -3.25 2.96 -1.72
N PHE A 67 -2.42 2.39 -0.85
CA PHE A 67 -2.54 1.01 -0.42
C PHE A 67 -3.18 0.94 0.96
N GLU A 68 -4.13 0.03 1.10
CA GLU A 68 -4.89 -0.20 2.33
C GLU A 68 -4.53 -1.55 2.90
N ARG A 69 -4.15 -1.64 4.18
CA ARG A 69 -3.99 -2.93 4.84
C ARG A 69 -5.22 -3.25 5.66
N GLY A 70 -6.04 -4.23 5.26
CA GLY A 70 -7.22 -4.66 6.00
C GLY A 70 -6.92 -5.43 7.29
N THR A 71 -7.95 -5.69 8.10
CA THR A 71 -7.86 -6.49 9.33
C THR A 71 -7.57 -7.97 9.12
N ASP A 72 -7.83 -8.46 7.92
CA ASP A 72 -7.44 -9.78 7.47
C ASP A 72 -5.95 -9.85 7.08
N PHE A 73 -5.20 -8.77 7.34
CA PHE A 73 -3.78 -8.58 7.08
C PHE A 73 -3.38 -8.55 5.60
N ASN A 74 -4.36 -8.61 4.69
CA ASN A 74 -4.15 -8.42 3.27
C ASN A 74 -3.98 -6.93 2.95
N VAL A 75 -3.32 -6.67 1.83
CA VAL A 75 -3.15 -5.31 1.30
C VAL A 75 -3.98 -5.18 0.04
N TYR A 76 -4.58 -4.00 -0.13
CA TYR A 76 -5.49 -3.68 -1.21
C TYR A 76 -5.05 -2.41 -1.91
N LEU A 77 -5.33 -2.33 -3.22
CA LEU A 77 -5.22 -1.13 -4.04
C LEU A 77 -6.54 -0.98 -4.81
N ASP A 78 -7.25 0.12 -4.59
CA ASP A 78 -8.61 0.33 -5.12
C ASP A 78 -9.56 -0.84 -4.79
N GLY A 79 -9.49 -1.35 -3.55
CA GLY A 79 -10.28 -2.52 -3.10
C GLY A 79 -9.88 -3.87 -3.70
N ARG A 80 -8.83 -3.93 -4.52
CA ARG A 80 -8.32 -5.18 -5.13
C ARG A 80 -7.12 -5.71 -4.34
N PRO A 81 -7.07 -7.01 -4.00
CA PRO A 81 -5.97 -7.56 -3.21
C PRO A 81 -4.67 -7.51 -4.01
N VAL A 82 -3.59 -7.10 -3.35
CA VAL A 82 -2.25 -7.01 -3.92
C VAL A 82 -1.26 -7.85 -3.13
N SER A 83 -0.27 -8.40 -3.82
CA SER A 83 0.94 -8.92 -3.17
C SER A 83 2.01 -7.83 -3.14
N ILE A 84 2.77 -7.73 -2.05
CA ILE A 84 3.85 -6.76 -1.88
C ILE A 84 5.15 -7.48 -1.54
N THR A 85 6.23 -7.10 -2.20
CA THR A 85 7.60 -7.51 -1.87
C THR A 85 8.45 -6.27 -1.60
N LEU A 86 8.91 -6.10 -0.36
CA LEU A 86 9.81 -5.00 -0.01
C LEU A 86 11.18 -5.20 -0.68
N LEU A 87 11.74 -4.11 -1.21
CA LEU A 87 13.09 -4.10 -1.77
C LEU A 87 14.10 -3.71 -0.68
N LYS A 88 15.29 -4.32 -0.73
CA LYS A 88 16.38 -3.99 0.20
C LYS A 88 17.01 -2.64 -0.13
#